data_AF-A0A1I2F334-F1
#
_entry.id   AF-A0A1I2F334-F1
#
_cell.length_a   1.000
_cell.length_b   1.000
_cell.length_c   1.000
_cell.angle_alpha   90.00
_cell.angle_beta   90.00
_cell.angle_gamma   90.00
#
_symmetry.space_group_name_H-M   'P 1'
#
loop_
_entity.id
_entity.type
_entity.pdbx_description
1 polymer ?
#
loop_
_entity_poly.entity_id
_entity_poly.type
_entity_poly.pdbx_seq_one_letter_code
_entity_poly.pdbx_strand_id
1 'polypeptide(L)' 'MSQPIYTTIPDTTDRAYWQMKTDDATHSLQGFVPIYPELHRQLKAQAWKAIQIKLAKKVKPLPPLDTGQSDQF' A
#
# COMPACT_ATOMS: atom_id res chain seq x y z
N MET A 1 -2.27 23.29 16.70
CA MET A 1 -1.31 22.18 16.59
C MET A 1 -1.06 21.95 15.11
N SER A 2 0.19 22.07 14.66
CA SER A 2 0.56 21.91 13.25
C SER A 2 0.19 20.50 12.77
N GLN A 3 -0.61 20.38 11.71
CA GLN A 3 -0.93 19.09 11.11
C GLN A 3 0.38 18.43 10.64
N PRO A 4 0.62 17.16 10.99
CA PRO A 4 1.84 16.52 10.55
C PRO A 4 1.77 16.21 9.05
N ILE A 5 2.78 16.68 8.32
CA ILE A 5 2.88 16.53 6.86
C ILE A 5 3.51 15.17 6.56
N TYR A 6 2.79 14.09 6.84
CA TYR A 6 3.23 12.75 6.44
C TYR A 6 2.91 12.55 4.96
N THR A 7 3.94 12.24 4.16
CA THR A 7 3.82 11.93 2.73
C THR A 7 3.85 10.42 2.44
N THR A 8 4.26 9.62 3.42
CA THR A 8 4.24 8.14 3.40
C THR A 8 3.89 7.61 4.80
N ILE A 9 3.46 6.34 4.87
CA ILE A 9 3.23 5.67 6.16
C ILE A 9 4.61 5.46 6.83
N PRO A 10 4.88 6.06 7.99
CA PRO A 10 6.16 5.90 8.69
C PRO A 10 6.23 4.57 9.44
N ASP A 11 7.42 4.21 9.88
CA ASP A 11 7.67 3.04 10.73
C ASP A 11 6.90 3.11 12.06
N THR A 12 6.58 1.95 12.66
CA THR A 12 5.82 1.87 13.92
C THR A 12 6.55 2.46 15.13
N THR A 13 7.84 2.78 14.99
CA THR A 13 8.61 3.55 15.97
C THR A 13 8.21 5.04 16.05
N ASP A 14 7.56 5.60 15.03
CA ASP A 14 7.09 6.99 15.03
C ASP A 14 5.85 7.14 15.93
N ARG A 15 6.08 7.58 17.17
CA ARG A 15 5.03 7.76 18.18
C ARG A 15 4.13 8.98 17.94
N ALA A 16 4.48 9.85 16.98
CA ALA A 16 3.64 10.97 16.57
C ALA A 16 2.61 10.54 15.51
N TYR A 17 2.84 9.42 14.84
CA TYR A 17 1.92 8.78 13.91
C TYR A 17 1.19 7.59 14.53
N TRP A 18 1.89 6.76 15.30
CA TRP A 18 1.39 5.52 15.86
C TRP A 18 1.08 5.65 17.35
N GLN A 19 -0.12 5.22 17.73
CA GLN A 19 -0.54 5.06 19.11
C GLN A 19 -0.54 3.58 19.46
N MET A 20 0.07 3.24 20.59
CA MET A 20 0.01 1.90 21.14
C MET A 20 -1.33 1.72 21.84
N LYS A 21 -2.08 0.69 21.47
CA LYS A 21 -3.29 0.28 22.16
C LYS A 21 -3.08 -1.12 22.72
N THR A 22 -3.38 -1.24 24.01
CA THR A 22 -3.48 -2.54 24.67
C THR A 22 -4.96 -2.88 24.73
N ASP A 23 -5.30 -4.08 24.28
CA ASP A 23 -6.67 -4.58 24.43
C ASP A 23 -6.89 -5.03 25.88
N ASP A 24 -7.80 -4.33 26.57
CA ASP A 24 -8.14 -4.57 27.99
C ASP A 24 -8.87 -5.92 28.18
N ALA A 25 -9.43 -6.51 27.12
CA ALA A 25 -10.11 -7.80 27.21
C ALA A 25 -9.13 -8.99 27.19
N THR A 26 -7.99 -8.86 26.52
CA THR A 26 -7.02 -9.96 26.36
C THR A 26 -5.69 -9.73 27.06
N HIS A 27 -5.37 -8.49 27.50
CA HIS A 27 -4.11 -8.08 28.17
C HIS A 27 -2.81 -8.50 27.45
N SER A 28 -2.91 -9.14 26.28
CA SER A 28 -1.83 -9.87 25.62
C SER A 28 -1.55 -9.32 24.21
N LEU A 29 -2.48 -8.57 23.63
CA LEU A 29 -2.33 -7.98 22.31
C LEU A 29 -2.07 -6.49 22.42
N GLN A 30 -0.80 -6.14 22.29
CA GLN A 30 -0.35 -4.77 22.13
C GLN A 30 -0.27 -4.46 20.63
N GLY A 31 -1.18 -3.63 20.15
CA GLY A 31 -1.29 -3.23 18.74
C GLY A 31 -0.89 -1.78 18.53
N PHE A 32 -0.39 -1.47 17.33
CA PHE A 32 -0.16 -0.08 16.91
C PHE A 32 -1.30 0.37 16.00
N VAL A 33 -1.94 1.47 16.36
CA VAL A 33 -3.02 2.09 15.59
C VAL A 33 -2.60 3.50 15.17
N PRO A 34 -2.95 3.96 13.96
CA PRO A 34 -2.60 5.30 13.53
C PRO A 34 -3.42 6.34 14.31
N ILE A 35 -2.77 7.40 14.75
CA ILE A 35 -3.40 8.55 15.42
C ILE A 35 -4.35 9.28 14.46
N TYR A 36 -3.98 9.34 13.18
CA TYR A 36 -4.75 9.99 12.12
C TYR A 36 -5.29 8.94 11.13
N PRO A 37 -6.46 8.32 11.39
CA PRO A 37 -6.95 7.20 10.57
C PRO A 37 -7.27 7.61 9.13
N GLU A 38 -7.79 8.83 8.92
CA GLU A 38 -8.10 9.31 7.56
C GLU A 38 -6.85 9.56 6.73
N LEU A 39 -5.83 10.20 7.33
CA LEU A 39 -4.52 10.38 6.71
C LEU A 39 -3.88 9.02 6.39
N HIS A 40 -3.96 8.05 7.31
CA HIS A 40 -3.47 6.69 7.08
C HIS A 40 -4.16 6.02 5.88
N ARG A 41 -5.49 6.16 5.75
CA ARG A 41 -6.24 5.63 4.61
C ARG A 41 -5.77 6.25 3.29
N GLN A 42 -5.56 7.57 3.25
CA GLN A 42 -5.07 8.27 2.06
C GLN A 42 -3.67 7.80 1.66
N LEU A 43 -2.75 7.72 2.62
CA LEU A 43 -1.38 7.26 2.39
C LEU A 43 -1.34 5.81 1.90
N LYS A 44 -2.19 4.94 2.46
CA LYS A 44 -2.34 3.55 2.02
C LYS A 44 -2.84 3.47 0.58
N ALA A 45 -3.85 4.25 0.22
CA ALA A 45 -4.38 4.31 -1.13
C ALA A 45 -3.32 4.80 -2.14
N GLN A 46 -2.55 5.82 -1.77
CA GLN A 46 -1.46 6.35 -2.60
C GLN A 46 -0.34 5.31 -2.81
N ALA A 47 0.07 4.62 -1.74
CA ALA A 47 1.06 3.55 -1.83
C ALA A 47 0.59 2.40 -2.73
N TRP A 48 -0.67 1.98 -2.57
CA TRP A 48 -1.28 0.94 -3.40
C TRP A 48 -1.30 1.34 -4.88
N LYS A 49 -1.74 2.57 -5.19
CA LYS A 49 -1.74 3.10 -6.56
C LYS A 49 -0.34 3.09 -7.17
N ALA A 50 0.68 3.48 -6.41
CA ALA A 50 2.07 3.45 -6.87
C ALA A 50 2.56 2.03 -7.16
N ILE A 51 2.19 1.04 -6.34
CA ILE A 51 2.48 -0.38 -6.56
C ILE A 51 1.81 -0.88 -7.85
N GLN A 52 0.53 -0.57 -8.05
CA GLN A 52 -0.22 -0.97 -9.25
C GLN A 52 0.39 -0.40 -10.53
N ILE A 53 0.78 0.88 -10.51
CA ILE A 53 1.47 1.51 -11.67
C ILE A 53 2.81 0.80 -11.95
N LYS A 54 3.59 0.49 -10.92
CA LYS A 54 4.86 -0.24 -11.08
C LYS A 54 4.64 -1.65 -11.63
N LEU A 55 3.59 -2.34 -11.19
CA LEU A 55 3.23 -3.66 -11.68
C LEU A 55 2.80 -3.61 -13.15
N ALA A 56 1.94 -2.65 -13.51
CA ALA A 56 1.49 -2.44 -14.89
C ALA A 56 2.65 -2.13 -15.84
N LYS A 57 3.65 -1.35 -15.40
CA LYS A 57 4.88 -1.08 -16.17
C LYS A 57 5.79 -2.29 -16.33
N LYS A 58 5.74 -3.26 -15.41
CA LYS A 58 6.50 -4.51 -15.48
C LYS A 58 5.85 -5.55 -16.39
N VAL A 59 4.53 -5.49 -16.58
CA VAL A 59 3.83 -6.29 -17.58
C VAL A 59 4.10 -5.67 -18.95
N LYS A 60 5.19 -6.10 -19.58
CA LYS A 60 5.35 -5.97 -21.02
C LYS A 60 4.12 -6.64 -21.64
N PRO A 61 3.29 -5.96 -22.45
CA PRO A 61 2.25 -6.66 -23.19
C PRO A 61 2.96 -7.75 -23.98
N LEU A 62 2.58 -9.01 -23.74
CA LEU A 62 2.99 -10.09 -24.64
C LEU A 62 2.63 -9.62 -26.04
N PRO A 63 3.54 -9.75 -27.03
CA PRO A 63 3.15 -9.48 -28.41
C PRO A 63 1.92 -10.34 -28.72
N PRO A 64 0.94 -9.83 -29.49
CA PRO A 64 -0.11 -10.68 -29.99
C PRO A 64 0.57 -11.88 -30.65
N LEU A 65 0.19 -13.08 -30.23
CA LEU A 65 0.57 -14.30 -30.92
C LEU A 65 0.06 -14.12 -32.35
N ASP A 66 0.98 -13.79 -33.26
CA ASP A 66 0.71 -13.74 -34.68
C ASP A 66 0.34 -15.17 -35.07
N THR A 67 -0.96 -15.46 -35.06
CA THR A 67 -1.51 -16.63 -35.73
C THR A 67 -1.50 -16.31 -37.23
N GLY A 68 -0.29 -16.12 -37.76
CA GLY A 68 0.03 -15.99 -39.16
C GLY A 68 -0.01 -17.37 -39.81
N GLN A 69 -1.16 -17.66 -40.42
CA GLN A 69 -1.33 -18.40 -41.66
C GLN A 69 -0.07 -18.89 -42.40
N SER A 70 0.01 -20.19 -42.67
CA SER A 70 0.69 -20.84 -43.81
C SER A 70 0.14 -22.28 -43.84
N ASP A 71 -0.90 -22.60 -44.61
CA ASP A 71 -0.95 -22.87 -46.06
C ASP A 71 0.12 -23.86 -46.58
N GLN A 72 -0.36 -24.89 -47.29
CA GLN A 72 0.36 -25.92 -48.08
C GLN A 72 1.32 -26.90 -47.37
N PHE A 73 1.01 -28.20 -47.37
CA PHE A 73 1.30 -29.17 -48.44
C PHE A 73 0.51 -30.48 -48.21
#